data_AF-A0A8S2G2Y6-F1
#
_entry.id   AF-A0A8S2G2Y6-F1
#
_cell.length_a   1.000
_cell.length_b   1.000
_cell.length_c   1.000
_cell.angle_alpha   90.00
_cell.angle_beta   90.00
_cell.angle_gamma   90.00
#
_symmetry.space_group_name_H-M   'P 1'
#
loop_
_entity.id
_entity.type
_entity.pdbx_description
1 polymer ?
#
loop_
_entity_poly.entity_id
_entity_poly.type
_entity_poly.pdbx_seq_one_letter_code
_entity_poly.pdbx_strand_id
1 'polypeptide(L)'
;SDTKTLLYKVQWLPPLDPNGLIYFYTLHILHGDSKSKDERCLEANRTSYTLELLPQTKYEIRLITETITLLNRQYQGQGNETQQIAPYVSLIITTQALPSIQMMKQLIRNKPLLIGLILGSIFIFVLIILAISMYYKYTKIDENSFISKNPNYELYVPDKWEIEKDAVVLQKQIGQGHFGMVYQGELRLANGQIKKCAVKVN
;
A
#
# COMPACT_ATOMS: atom_id res chain seq x y z
N SER A 1 -8.44 29.86 4.34
CA SER A 1 -7.77 28.59 4.66
C SER A 1 -7.94 28.35 6.15
N ASP A 2 -8.92 27.52 6.53
CA ASP A 2 -9.26 27.29 7.93
C ASP A 2 -8.19 26.42 8.59
N THR A 3 -7.29 27.05 9.35
CA THR A 3 -6.37 26.34 10.23
C THR A 3 -7.19 25.67 11.32
N LYS A 4 -7.35 24.35 11.22
CA LYS A 4 -8.06 23.55 12.22
C LYS A 4 -7.34 23.63 13.57
N THR A 5 -8.01 24.19 14.57
CA THR A 5 -7.56 24.26 15.97
C THR A 5 -7.71 22.91 16.66
N LEU A 6 -6.93 22.70 17.73
CA LEU A 6 -7.02 21.55 18.61
C LEU A 6 -7.63 21.96 19.95
N LEU A 7 -8.54 21.14 20.46
CA LEU A 7 -9.20 21.37 21.74
C LEU A 7 -8.38 20.76 22.89
N TYR A 8 -7.97 21.60 23.84
CA TYR A 8 -7.26 21.18 25.05
C TYR A 8 -8.10 21.47 26.29
N LYS A 9 -8.38 20.44 27.10
CA LYS A 9 -9.10 20.60 28.36
C LYS A 9 -8.11 20.84 29.50
N VAL A 10 -8.16 22.04 30.08
CA VAL A 10 -7.42 22.39 31.29
C VAL A 10 -8.32 22.12 32.49
N GLN A 11 -7.81 21.40 33.48
CA GLN A 11 -8.51 21.12 34.74
C GLN A 11 -7.60 21.48 35.90
N TRP A 12 -8.18 22.08 36.94
CA TRP A 12 -7.46 22.43 38.16
C TRP A 12 -8.30 22.08 39.38
N LEU A 13 -7.62 21.92 40.51
CA LEU A 13 -8.25 21.81 41.81
C LEU A 13 -8.26 23.20 42.46
N PRO A 14 -9.37 23.59 43.12
CA PRO A 14 -9.37 24.80 43.94
C PRO A 14 -8.26 24.73 45.00
N PRO A 15 -7.61 25.87 45.34
CA PRO A 15 -6.60 25.91 46.38
C PRO A 15 -7.18 25.47 47.73
N LEU A 16 -6.43 24.65 48.48
CA LEU A 16 -6.84 24.10 49.77
C LEU A 16 -7.01 25.16 50.87
N ASP A 17 -6.17 26.21 50.82
CA ASP A 17 -6.21 27.34 51.75
C ASP A 17 -6.12 28.65 50.95
N PRO A 18 -7.25 29.12 50.38
CA PRO A 18 -7.27 30.41 49.71
C PRO A 18 -7.16 31.52 50.76
N ASN A 19 -6.33 32.54 50.50
CA ASN A 19 -6.17 33.72 51.36
C ASN A 19 -7.43 34.63 51.37
N GLY A 20 -8.61 34.07 51.65
CA GLY A 20 -9.93 34.69 51.57
C GLY A 20 -10.88 33.98 50.62
N LEU A 21 -12.07 34.55 50.41
CA LEU A 21 -13.07 33.98 49.49
C LEU A 21 -12.58 34.11 48.04
N ILE A 22 -12.60 32.98 47.31
CA ILE A 22 -12.31 32.95 45.87
C ILE A 22 -13.44 33.69 45.14
N TYR A 23 -13.09 34.70 44.37
CA TYR A 23 -14.05 35.51 43.62
C TYR A 23 -14.16 35.07 42.17
N PHE A 24 -13.01 34.92 41.48
CA PHE A 24 -12.92 34.31 40.14
C PHE A 24 -11.51 33.77 39.88
N TYR A 25 -11.35 33.03 38.79
CA TYR A 25 -10.06 32.61 38.27
C TYR A 25 -9.72 33.41 37.01
N THR A 26 -8.45 33.77 36.85
CA THR A 26 -7.93 34.40 35.62
C THR A 26 -6.99 33.43 34.94
N LEU A 27 -7.30 33.09 33.70
CA LEU A 27 -6.46 32.23 32.86
C LEU A 27 -5.75 33.11 31.83
N HIS A 28 -4.42 33.17 31.93
CA HIS A 28 -3.57 33.87 30.97
C HIS A 28 -2.96 32.87 29.99
N ILE A 29 -3.13 33.11 28.70
CA ILE A 29 -2.64 32.26 27.62
C ILE A 29 -1.60 33.07 26.85
N LEU A 30 -0.34 32.67 26.96
CA LEU A 30 0.79 33.27 26.28
C LEU A 30 1.12 32.41 25.05
N HIS A 31 1.12 33.04 23.88
CA HIS A 31 1.42 32.38 22.62
C HIS A 31 2.92 32.50 22.28
N GLY A 32 3.68 31.41 22.42
CA GLY A 32 5.13 31.41 22.17
C GLY A 32 5.86 32.49 22.98
N ASP A 33 6.77 33.20 22.32
CA ASP A 33 7.47 34.37 22.90
C ASP A 33 6.74 35.70 22.61
N SER A 34 5.52 35.63 22.09
CA SER A 34 4.72 36.83 21.81
C SER A 34 4.21 37.45 23.10
N LYS A 35 4.26 38.79 23.17
CA LYS A 35 3.63 39.57 24.26
C LYS A 35 2.10 39.57 24.20
N SER A 36 1.51 38.94 23.18
CA SER A 36 0.05 38.78 23.06
C SER A 36 -0.46 37.87 24.18
N LYS A 37 -1.11 38.49 25.16
CA LYS A 37 -1.72 37.84 26.32
C LYS A 37 -3.22 37.74 26.08
N ASP A 38 -3.74 36.54 25.84
CA ASP A 38 -5.18 36.31 25.90
C ASP A 38 -5.55 36.03 27.37
N GLU A 39 -6.59 36.68 27.86
CA GLU A 39 -7.02 36.60 29.25
C GLU A 39 -8.47 36.15 29.33
N ARG A 40 -8.74 35.13 30.14
CA ARG A 40 -10.09 34.61 30.35
C ARG A 40 -10.43 34.61 31.83
N CYS A 41 -11.45 35.37 32.19
CA CYS A 41 -12.01 35.36 33.54
C CYS A 41 -13.06 34.25 33.66
N LEU A 42 -12.92 33.41 34.67
CA LEU A 42 -13.74 32.23 34.91
C LEU A 42 -14.36 32.32 36.30
N GLU A 43 -15.62 31.95 36.44
CA GLU A 43 -16.33 31.93 37.72
C GLU A 43 -15.62 31.05 38.77
N ALA A 44 -15.78 31.39 40.07
CA ALA A 44 -15.18 30.64 41.18
C ALA A 44 -15.64 29.17 41.28
N ASN A 45 -16.80 28.81 40.73
CA ASN A 45 -17.33 27.44 40.70
C ASN A 45 -16.71 26.57 39.59
N ARG A 46 -15.96 27.15 38.64
CA ARG A 46 -15.37 26.43 37.52
C ARG A 46 -14.02 25.84 37.93
N THR A 47 -13.82 24.57 37.57
CA THR A 47 -12.57 23.81 37.76
C THR A 47 -12.03 23.26 36.45
N SER A 48 -12.66 23.60 35.32
CA SER A 48 -12.18 23.23 34.00
C SER A 48 -12.55 24.24 32.92
N TYR A 49 -11.70 24.33 31.90
CA TYR A 49 -11.91 25.17 30.74
C TYR A 49 -11.31 24.51 29.49
N THR A 50 -11.97 24.68 28.34
CA THR A 50 -11.50 24.12 27.07
C THR A 50 -10.92 25.23 26.21
N LEU A 51 -9.67 25.05 25.79
CA LEU A 51 -8.92 25.98 24.96
C LEU A 51 -8.84 25.50 23.53
N GLU A 52 -8.98 26.42 22.59
CA GLU A 52 -8.71 26.19 21.18
C GLU A 52 -7.31 26.69 20.85
N LEU A 53 -6.37 25.76 20.69
CA LEU A 53 -4.97 26.06 20.47
C LEU A 53 -4.53 25.65 19.07
N LEU A 54 -3.61 26.40 18.48
CA LEU A 54 -3.02 26.05 17.20
C LEU A 54 -2.09 24.82 17.35
N PRO A 55 -1.96 23.97 16.32
CA PRO A 55 -1.03 22.85 16.33
C PRO A 55 0.44 23.32 16.13
N GLN A 56 1.40 22.56 16.67
CA GLN A 56 2.85 22.84 16.59
C GLN A 56 3.29 24.18 17.19
N THR A 57 2.57 24.68 18.19
CA THR A 57 2.90 25.94 18.86
C THR A 57 3.09 25.70 20.35
N LYS A 58 3.98 26.50 20.94
CA LYS A 58 4.25 26.49 22.37
C LYS A 58 3.33 27.50 23.04
N TYR A 59 2.62 27.08 24.09
CA TYR A 59 1.81 27.95 24.91
C TYR A 59 2.26 27.87 26.37
N GLU A 60 2.25 29.02 27.05
CA GLU A 60 2.35 29.07 28.51
C GLU A 60 0.99 29.53 29.06
N ILE A 61 0.36 28.66 29.86
CA ILE A 61 -0.93 28.92 30.48
C ILE A 61 -0.67 29.18 31.96
N ARG A 62 -1.09 30.35 32.46
CA ARG A 62 -1.02 30.69 33.88
C ARG A 62 -2.43 30.81 34.44
N LEU A 63 -2.70 30.07 35.51
CA LEU A 63 -3.93 30.17 36.27
C LEU A 63 -3.65 30.99 37.53
N ILE A 64 -4.39 32.08 37.70
CA ILE A 64 -4.34 32.95 38.87
C ILE A 64 -5.67 32.85 39.60
N THR A 65 -5.62 32.70 40.92
CA THR A 65 -6.81 32.69 41.78
C THR A 65 -7.02 34.08 42.37
N GLU A 66 -8.07 34.77 41.93
CA GLU A 66 -8.40 36.10 42.45
C GLU A 66 -9.33 35.96 43.66
N THR A 67 -8.86 36.39 44.81
CA THR A 67 -9.65 36.41 46.05
C THR A 67 -10.10 37.83 46.37
N ILE A 68 -11.20 37.96 47.12
CA ILE A 68 -11.71 39.27 47.54
C ILE A 68 -10.64 40.08 48.29
N THR A 69 -9.79 39.41 49.08
CA THR A 69 -8.68 40.04 49.81
C THR A 69 -7.65 40.65 48.88
N LEU A 70 -7.32 39.99 47.76
CA LEU A 70 -6.37 40.49 46.76
C LEU A 70 -6.95 41.67 45.98
N LEU A 71 -8.22 41.57 45.58
CA LEU A 71 -8.93 42.63 44.87
C LEU A 71 -9.03 43.91 45.73
N ASN A 72 -9.43 43.77 46.99
CA ASN A 72 -9.55 44.91 47.90
C ASN A 72 -8.20 45.63 48.09
N ARG A 73 -7.09 44.89 48.19
CA ARG A 73 -5.73 45.48 48.27
C ARG A 73 -5.35 46.22 46.99
N GLN A 74 -5.69 45.67 45.82
CA GLN A 74 -5.44 46.31 44.53
C GLN A 74 -6.19 47.65 44.42
N TYR A 75 -7.46 47.71 44.83
CA TYR A 75 -8.27 48.93 44.77
C TYR A 75 -7.93 49.96 45.87
N GLN A 76 -7.36 49.53 47.01
CA GLN A 76 -6.96 50.42 48.10
C GLN A 76 -5.59 51.09 47.91
N GLY A 77 -4.87 50.82 46.81
CA GLY A 77 -3.68 51.58 46.42
C GLY A 77 -2.49 51.48 47.38
N GLN A 78 -2.37 50.39 48.14
CA GLN A 78 -1.25 50.19 49.07
C GLN A 78 0.05 49.92 48.30
N GLY A 79 0.81 50.99 48.06
CA GLY A 79 1.94 51.00 47.14
C GLY A 79 3.28 50.46 47.66
N ASN A 80 3.47 50.18 48.96
CA ASN A 80 4.82 50.10 49.53
C ASN A 80 5.12 48.88 50.42
N GLU A 81 4.36 47.78 50.34
CA GLU A 81 4.77 46.52 50.96
C GLU A 81 4.95 45.44 49.90
N THR A 82 5.97 44.58 50.08
CA THR A 82 6.42 43.57 49.11
C THR A 82 5.25 42.97 48.37
N GLN A 83 5.19 43.17 47.04
CA GLN A 83 4.19 42.57 46.17
C GLN A 83 4.16 41.06 46.44
N GLN A 84 3.25 40.62 47.30
CA GLN A 84 3.04 39.21 47.54
C GLN A 84 2.33 38.73 46.28
N ILE A 85 3.12 38.19 45.35
CA ILE A 85 2.68 37.71 44.05
C ILE A 85 1.51 36.76 44.34
N ALA A 86 0.34 37.06 43.76
CA ALA A 86 -0.80 36.16 43.88
C ALA A 86 -0.34 34.75 43.47
N PRO A 87 -0.60 33.72 44.27
CA PRO A 87 -0.14 32.37 43.95
C PRO A 87 -0.72 31.99 42.59
N TYR A 88 0.16 31.70 41.64
CA TYR A 88 -0.22 31.28 40.31
C TYR A 88 0.38 29.92 40.00
N VAL A 89 -0.38 29.12 39.27
CA VAL A 89 0.11 27.86 38.71
C VAL A 89 0.36 28.10 37.23
N SER A 90 1.60 27.90 36.78
CA SER A 90 1.95 27.94 35.36
C SER A 90 2.12 26.53 34.80
N LEU A 91 1.57 26.32 33.60
CA LEU A 91 1.67 25.09 32.83
C LEU A 91 2.13 25.44 31.42
N ILE A 92 3.25 24.87 30.99
CA ILE A 92 3.74 25.03 29.62
C ILE A 92 3.25 23.82 28.81
N ILE A 93 2.47 24.09 27.77
CA ILE A 93 1.95 23.06 26.86
C ILE A 93 2.57 23.29 25.48
N THR A 94 3.18 22.24 24.94
CA THR A 94 3.60 22.20 23.53
C THR A 94 2.56 21.40 22.76
N THR A 95 1.81 22.05 21.88
CA THR A 95 0.75 21.36 21.13
C THR A 95 1.37 20.43 20.09
N GLN A 96 0.85 19.21 20.02
CA GLN A 96 1.35 18.23 19.06
C GLN A 96 0.90 18.61 17.64
N ALA A 97 1.65 18.14 16.64
CA ALA A 97 1.22 18.23 15.25
C ALA A 97 -0.08 17.44 15.04
N LEU A 98 -0.89 17.86 14.07
CA LEU A 98 -2.01 17.02 13.61
C LEU A 98 -1.51 15.59 13.33
N PRO A 99 -2.30 14.55 13.65
CA PRO A 99 -1.88 13.16 13.48
C PRO A 99 -1.43 12.84 12.05
N SER A 100 -2.05 13.46 11.04
CA SER A 100 -1.61 13.35 9.63
C SER A 100 -0.21 13.90 9.38
N ILE A 101 0.13 15.06 9.96
CA ILE A 101 1.45 15.69 9.84
C ILE A 101 2.50 14.91 10.65
N GLN A 102 2.12 14.40 11.82
CA GLN A 102 2.97 13.51 12.63
C GLN A 102 3.35 12.27 11.82
N MET A 103 2.40 11.63 11.15
CA MET A 103 2.64 10.46 10.29
C MET A 103 3.54 10.80 9.09
N MET A 104 3.32 11.93 8.42
CA MET A 104 4.22 12.38 7.34
C MET A 104 5.66 12.65 7.83
N LYS A 105 5.82 13.28 9.00
CA LYS A 105 7.14 13.50 9.61
C LYS A 105 7.83 12.18 10.02
N GLN A 106 7.08 11.14 10.38
CA GLN A 106 7.66 9.82 10.68
C GLN A 106 8.13 9.10 9.42
N LEU A 107 7.37 9.19 8.32
CA LEU A 107 7.78 8.66 7.01
C LEU A 107 9.07 9.31 6.49
N ILE A 108 9.19 10.64 6.59
CA ILE A 108 10.37 11.39 6.10
C ILE A 108 11.61 11.15 7.00
N ARG A 109 11.40 10.93 8.29
CA ARG A 109 12.48 10.67 9.26
C ARG A 109 13.06 9.27 9.13
N ASN A 110 12.24 8.30 8.76
CA ASN A 110 12.64 6.90 8.60
C ASN A 110 13.26 6.65 7.22
N LYS A 111 14.41 7.27 6.96
CA LYS A 111 15.26 7.00 5.79
C LYS A 111 15.48 5.51 5.48
N PRO A 112 15.68 4.58 6.44
CA PRO A 112 15.85 3.16 6.12
C PRO A 112 14.60 2.52 5.50
N LEU A 113 13.39 2.99 5.82
CA LEU A 113 12.15 2.49 5.23
C LEU A 113 12.06 2.82 3.73
N LEU A 114 12.39 4.07 3.38
CA LEU A 114 12.44 4.54 1.99
C LEU A 114 13.46 3.74 1.15
N ILE A 115 14.65 3.51 1.71
CA ILE A 115 15.70 2.72 1.06
C ILE A 115 15.24 1.26 0.87
N GLY A 116 14.58 0.68 1.87
CA GLY A 116 14.02 -0.67 1.80
C GLY A 116 12.97 -0.83 0.71
N LEU A 117 12.07 0.16 0.53
CA LEU A 117 11.07 0.12 -0.55
C LEU A 117 11.69 0.18 -1.94
N ILE A 118 12.75 0.98 -2.13
CA ILE A 118 13.45 1.09 -3.41
C ILE A 118 14.23 -0.20 -3.72
N LEU A 119 14.95 -0.75 -2.75
CA LEU A 119 15.69 -2.01 -2.94
C LEU A 119 14.75 -3.19 -3.18
N GLY A 120 13.61 -3.22 -2.47
CA GLY A 120 12.58 -4.24 -2.66
C GLY A 120 11.95 -4.18 -4.05
N SER A 121 11.66 -2.99 -4.58
CA SER A 121 11.09 -2.85 -5.92
C SER A 121 12.07 -3.28 -7.01
N ILE A 122 13.36 -2.95 -6.88
CA ILE A 122 14.41 -3.39 -7.80
C ILE A 122 14.55 -4.92 -7.79
N PHE A 123 14.51 -5.55 -6.61
CA PHE A 123 14.60 -7.00 -6.50
C PHE A 123 13.44 -7.71 -7.20
N ILE A 124 12.21 -7.23 -6.99
CA ILE A 124 11.01 -7.77 -7.66
C ILE A 124 11.12 -7.60 -9.17
N PHE A 125 11.59 -6.45 -9.65
CA PHE A 125 11.77 -6.19 -11.08
C PHE A 125 12.76 -7.15 -11.73
N VAL A 126 13.89 -7.45 -11.06
CA VAL A 126 14.87 -8.45 -11.52
C VAL A 126 14.25 -9.85 -11.58
N LEU A 127 13.46 -10.25 -10.57
CA LEU A 127 12.76 -11.54 -10.58
C LEU A 127 11.77 -11.67 -11.74
N ILE A 128 11.05 -10.59 -12.06
CA ILE A 128 10.12 -10.57 -13.21
C ILE A 128 10.90 -10.75 -14.52
N ILE A 129 12.01 -10.04 -14.72
CA ILE A 129 12.83 -10.21 -15.93
C ILE A 129 13.37 -11.64 -16.05
N LEU A 130 13.85 -12.23 -14.96
CA LEU A 130 14.32 -13.62 -14.96
C LEU A 130 13.21 -14.60 -15.29
N ALA A 131 12.01 -14.42 -14.73
CA ALA A 131 10.85 -15.25 -15.03
C ALA A 131 10.45 -15.16 -16.51
N ILE A 132 10.44 -13.94 -17.07
CA ILE A 132 10.17 -13.70 -18.49
C ILE A 132 11.24 -14.35 -19.37
N SER A 133 12.52 -14.20 -19.04
CA SER A 133 13.64 -14.80 -19.76
C SER A 133 13.56 -16.33 -19.77
N MET A 134 13.26 -16.93 -18.61
CA MET A 134 13.03 -18.37 -18.47
C MET A 134 11.85 -18.80 -19.34
N TYR A 135 10.71 -18.10 -19.28
CA TYR A 135 9.54 -18.40 -20.10
C TYR A 135 9.87 -18.43 -21.60
N TYR A 136 10.56 -17.39 -22.11
CA TYR A 136 10.96 -17.34 -23.53
C TYR A 136 11.96 -18.44 -23.91
N LYS A 137 12.82 -18.88 -22.99
CA LYS A 137 13.74 -19.99 -23.22
C LYS A 137 13.00 -21.33 -23.30
N TYR A 138 12.06 -21.57 -22.39
CA TYR A 138 11.25 -22.79 -22.37
C TYR A 138 10.39 -22.94 -23.63
N THR A 139 9.73 -21.86 -24.08
CA THR A 139 8.90 -21.91 -25.29
C THR A 139 9.72 -22.19 -26.55
N LYS A 140 10.96 -21.67 -26.64
CA LYS A 140 11.85 -21.94 -27.80
C LYS A 140 12.42 -23.36 -27.86
N ILE A 141 12.54 -24.04 -26.72
CA ILE A 141 13.06 -25.41 -26.67
C ILE A 141 12.00 -26.41 -27.16
N ASP A 142 10.73 -26.15 -26.86
CA ASP A 142 9.61 -27.05 -27.21
C ASP A 142 9.39 -27.12 -28.73
N GLU A 143 9.48 -25.97 -29.43
CA GLU A 143 9.29 -25.85 -30.88
C GLU A 143 10.32 -26.68 -31.70
N ASN A 144 11.50 -26.93 -31.15
CA ASN A 144 12.58 -27.66 -31.82
C ASN A 144 12.68 -29.15 -31.45
N SER A 145 11.79 -29.67 -30.59
CA SER A 145 12.01 -30.98 -29.94
C SER A 145 11.21 -32.17 -30.48
N PHE A 146 10.24 -31.97 -31.39
CA PHE A 146 9.36 -33.06 -31.85
C PHE A 146 9.44 -33.46 -33.32
N ILE A 147 10.30 -32.82 -34.11
CA ILE A 147 10.50 -33.22 -35.51
C ILE A 147 12.00 -33.35 -35.70
N SER A 148 12.52 -34.58 -35.66
CA SER A 148 13.80 -34.85 -36.31
C SER A 148 13.58 -34.52 -37.78
N LYS A 149 13.98 -33.32 -38.20
CA LYS A 149 14.10 -33.01 -39.62
C LYS A 149 15.16 -33.96 -40.14
N ASN A 150 14.73 -35.12 -40.65
CA ASN A 150 15.63 -36.06 -41.28
C ASN A 150 16.25 -35.32 -42.48
N PRO A 151 17.54 -34.99 -42.45
CA PRO A 151 18.15 -34.19 -43.51
C PRO A 151 18.16 -34.91 -44.87
N ASN A 152 17.86 -36.22 -44.88
CA ASN A 152 17.86 -37.08 -46.05
C ASN A 152 16.47 -37.32 -46.66
N TYR A 153 15.56 -36.34 -46.65
CA TYR A 153 14.49 -36.37 -47.64
C TYR A 153 15.10 -36.06 -49.01
N GLU A 154 15.79 -37.05 -49.57
CA GLU A 154 16.09 -37.08 -50.99
C GLU A 154 14.76 -36.97 -51.74
N LEU A 155 14.76 -36.23 -52.87
CA LEU A 155 13.60 -36.12 -53.75
C LEU A 155 12.99 -37.51 -53.95
N TYR A 156 11.69 -37.67 -53.70
CA TYR A 156 11.01 -38.95 -53.82
C TYR A 156 11.25 -39.53 -55.22
N VAL A 157 11.95 -40.65 -55.26
CA VAL A 157 12.15 -41.47 -56.46
C VAL A 157 11.25 -42.68 -56.26
N PRO A 158 10.20 -42.85 -57.10
CA PRO A 158 9.35 -44.02 -57.03
C PRO A 158 10.19 -45.29 -57.11
N ASP A 159 9.92 -46.22 -56.20
CA ASP A 159 10.63 -47.49 -56.17
C ASP A 159 10.20 -48.39 -57.35
N LYS A 160 11.06 -49.32 -57.77
CA LYS A 160 10.74 -50.26 -58.87
C LYS A 160 9.55 -51.18 -58.58
N TRP A 161 9.20 -51.35 -57.30
CA TRP A 161 8.08 -52.15 -56.84
C TRP A 161 6.83 -51.31 -56.54
N GLU A 162 6.94 -49.98 -56.67
CA GLU A 162 5.83 -49.08 -56.51
C GLU A 162 4.95 -49.09 -57.75
N ILE A 163 3.64 -49.06 -57.52
CA ILE A 163 2.64 -49.22 -58.56
C ILE A 163 1.74 -47.99 -58.50
N GLU A 164 1.40 -47.45 -59.66
CA GLU A 164 0.39 -46.39 -59.77
C GLU A 164 -0.92 -46.86 -59.12
N LYS A 165 -1.54 -45.97 -58.34
CA LYS A 165 -2.78 -46.28 -57.62
C LYS A 165 -3.90 -46.77 -58.55
N ASP A 166 -3.92 -46.24 -59.77
CA ASP A 166 -4.96 -46.54 -60.77
C ASP A 166 -4.80 -47.93 -61.41
N ALA A 167 -3.64 -48.58 -61.24
CA ALA A 167 -3.40 -49.93 -61.72
C ALA A 167 -4.10 -51.01 -60.84
N VAL A 168 -4.62 -50.62 -59.67
CA VAL A 168 -5.29 -51.52 -58.72
C VAL A 168 -6.79 -51.24 -58.70
N VAL A 169 -7.59 -52.23 -59.11
CA VAL A 169 -9.05 -52.14 -59.05
C VAL A 169 -9.55 -52.88 -57.81
N LEU A 170 -10.23 -52.17 -56.91
CA LEU A 170 -10.86 -52.76 -55.73
C LEU A 170 -12.19 -53.44 -56.10
N GLN A 171 -12.41 -54.63 -55.56
CA GLN A 171 -13.64 -55.41 -55.73
C GLN A 171 -14.36 -55.53 -54.38
N LYS A 172 -14.62 -56.76 -53.93
CA LYS A 172 -15.37 -57.04 -52.70
C LYS A 172 -14.49 -56.90 -51.46
N GLN A 173 -15.05 -56.36 -50.39
CA GLN A 173 -14.41 -56.40 -49.07
C GLN A 173 -14.32 -57.85 -48.56
N ILE A 174 -13.13 -58.27 -48.16
CA ILE A 174 -12.83 -59.62 -47.67
C ILE A 174 -12.49 -59.67 -46.19
N GLY A 175 -12.22 -58.52 -45.55
CA GLY A 175 -11.96 -58.47 -44.11
C GLY A 175 -12.01 -57.07 -43.50
N GLN A 176 -12.21 -57.02 -42.18
CA GLN A 176 -12.22 -55.81 -41.35
C GLN A 176 -11.51 -56.12 -40.03
N GLY A 177 -10.62 -55.23 -39.60
CA GLY A 177 -9.95 -55.34 -38.31
C GLY A 177 -9.51 -53.97 -37.80
N HIS A 178 -8.86 -53.94 -36.64
CA HIS A 178 -8.42 -52.70 -35.98
C HIS A 178 -7.54 -51.81 -36.87
N PHE A 179 -6.76 -52.41 -37.76
CA PHE A 179 -5.85 -51.69 -38.66
C PHE A 179 -6.48 -51.33 -40.01
N GLY A 180 -7.82 -51.35 -40.18
CA GLY A 180 -8.51 -50.93 -41.41
C GLY A 180 -9.18 -52.07 -42.18
N MET A 181 -9.57 -51.81 -43.43
CA MET A 181 -10.35 -52.73 -44.27
C MET A 181 -9.48 -53.42 -45.32
N VAL A 182 -9.80 -54.67 -45.64
CA VAL A 182 -9.12 -55.43 -46.70
C VAL A 182 -10.12 -55.73 -47.80
N TYR A 183 -9.77 -55.33 -49.01
CA TYR A 183 -10.52 -55.60 -50.23
C TYR A 183 -9.80 -56.63 -51.08
N GLN A 184 -10.55 -57.49 -51.75
CA GLN A 184 -10.04 -58.22 -52.90
C GLN A 184 -9.78 -57.20 -54.02
N GLY A 185 -8.62 -57.28 -54.66
CA GLY A 185 -8.24 -56.40 -55.76
C GLY A 185 -7.72 -57.18 -56.97
N GLU A 186 -7.78 -56.54 -58.12
CA GLU A 186 -7.12 -56.98 -59.34
C GLU A 186 -6.07 -55.94 -59.75
N LEU A 187 -4.81 -56.37 -59.72
CA LEU A 187 -3.68 -55.56 -60.16
C LEU A 187 -3.43 -55.80 -61.65
N ARG A 188 -3.46 -54.73 -62.44
CA ARG A 188 -3.08 -54.74 -63.86
C ARG A 188 -1.59 -54.42 -63.97
N LEU A 189 -0.80 -55.39 -64.42
CA LEU A 189 0.63 -55.20 -64.66
C LEU A 189 0.84 -54.58 -66.05
N ALA A 190 1.95 -53.86 -66.23
CA ALA A 190 2.30 -53.23 -67.51
C ALA A 190 2.41 -54.22 -68.69
N ASN A 191 2.61 -55.52 -68.41
CA ASN A 191 2.63 -56.59 -69.41
C ASN A 191 1.24 -57.11 -69.81
N GLY A 192 0.16 -56.45 -69.35
CA GLY A 192 -1.23 -56.82 -69.63
C GLY A 192 -1.78 -57.97 -68.77
N GLN A 193 -0.97 -58.55 -67.88
CA GLN A 193 -1.43 -59.61 -66.98
C GLN A 193 -2.22 -59.02 -65.80
N ILE A 194 -3.28 -59.74 -65.41
CA ILE A 194 -4.10 -59.43 -64.24
C ILE A 194 -3.73 -60.39 -63.11
N LYS A 195 -3.30 -59.85 -61.97
CA LYS A 195 -3.04 -60.63 -60.76
C LYS A 195 -4.05 -60.29 -59.67
N LYS A 196 -4.65 -61.31 -59.06
CA LYS A 196 -5.50 -61.14 -57.88
C LYS A 196 -4.63 -60.82 -56.67
N CYS A 197 -5.00 -59.79 -55.91
CA CYS A 197 -4.31 -59.36 -54.70
C CYS A 197 -5.30 -59.00 -53.59
N ALA A 198 -4.79 -58.79 -52.38
CA ALA A 198 -5.54 -58.21 -51.28
C ALA A 198 -5.00 -56.81 -51.04
N VAL A 199 -5.89 -55.82 -50.97
CA VAL A 199 -5.55 -54.41 -50.83
C VAL A 199 -6.02 -53.94 -49.47
N LYS A 200 -5.07 -53.45 -48.67
CA LYS A 200 -5.35 -52.85 -47.38
C LYS A 200 -5.64 -51.37 -47.56
N VAL A 201 -6.81 -50.93 -47.10
CA VAL A 201 -7.23 -49.53 -47.12
C VAL A 201 -7.39 -49.07 -45.68
N ASN A 202 -6.70 -47.99 -45.34
CA ASN A 202 -6.74 -47.34 -44.03
C ASN A 202 -7.65 -46.12 -44.06
#